data_AF-A0AA96RDP6-F1
#
_entry.id   AF-A0AA96RDP6-F1
#
_cell.length_a   1.000
_cell.length_b   1.000
_cell.length_c   1.000
_cell.angle_alpha   90.00
_cell.angle_beta   90.00
_cell.angle_gamma   90.00
#
_symmetry.space_group_name_H-M   'P 1'
#
loop_
_entity.id
_entity.type
_entity.pdbx_description
1 polymer ?
#
loop_
_entity_poly.entity_id
_entity_poly.type
_entity_poly.pdbx_seq_one_letter_code
_entity_poly.pdbx_strand_id
1 'polypeptide(L)'
;MNHYGETRNSDMALKLKYWHIFQGFTGSVIDVERMFSLERDTSIARARAKIQNEYKLFLADDRITQIRKGKEETEKEIQIANKPAVPTINIFCDESGKTGGDKFMVIGGL
;
A
#
# COMPACT_ATOMS: atom_id res chain seq x y z
N MET A 1 -7.69 15.10 10.46
CA MET A 1 -6.66 14.40 11.26
C MET A 1 -6.19 15.19 12.47
N ASN A 2 -5.83 16.46 12.36
CA ASN A 2 -5.45 17.24 13.55
C ASN A 2 -6.65 17.39 14.52
N HIS A 3 -7.75 17.96 14.01
CA HIS A 3 -8.97 18.21 14.78
C HIS A 3 -9.90 17.00 14.96
N TYR A 4 -9.60 15.88 14.29
CA TYR A 4 -10.45 14.68 14.26
C TYR A 4 -9.56 13.45 14.42
N GLY A 5 -9.36 13.01 15.67
CA GLY A 5 -8.42 11.93 16.02
C GLY A 5 -8.83 10.58 15.43
N GLU A 6 -10.13 10.31 15.40
CA GLU A 6 -10.72 9.08 14.86
C GLU A 6 -10.35 8.83 13.39
N THR A 7 -10.14 9.90 12.63
CA THR A 7 -9.75 9.82 11.21
C THR A 7 -8.32 9.31 10.98
N ARG A 8 -7.49 9.26 12.02
CA ARG A 8 -6.12 8.69 11.95
C ARG A 8 -6.15 7.17 11.91
N ASN A 9 -7.15 6.59 12.56
CA ASN A 9 -7.30 5.15 12.77
C ASN A 9 -8.16 4.48 11.70
N SER A 10 -9.03 5.22 11.01
CA SER A 10 -9.98 4.67 10.03
C SER A 10 -10.08 5.49 8.75
N ASP A 11 -9.83 4.82 7.63
CA ASP A 11 -9.96 5.33 6.26
C ASP A 11 -11.38 5.79 5.97
N MET A 12 -12.36 4.98 6.41
CA MET A 12 -13.78 5.30 6.24
C MET A 12 -14.15 6.57 7.01
N ALA A 13 -13.69 6.70 8.25
CA ALA A 13 -13.93 7.90 9.05
C ALA A 13 -13.30 9.14 8.41
N LEU A 14 -12.08 9.01 7.89
CA LEU A 14 -11.41 10.07 7.16
C LEU A 14 -12.17 10.47 5.89
N LYS A 15 -12.61 9.50 5.10
CA LYS A 15 -13.36 9.71 3.87
C LYS A 15 -14.67 10.47 4.12
N LEU A 16 -15.46 9.98 5.07
CA LEU A 16 -16.73 10.62 5.42
C LEU A 16 -16.53 12.05 5.91
N LYS A 17 -15.50 12.29 6.74
CA LYS A 17 -15.17 13.65 7.19
C LYS A 17 -14.67 14.53 6.05
N TYR A 18 -13.88 13.99 5.13
CA TYR A 18 -13.41 14.73 3.96
C TYR A 18 -14.58 15.16 3.08
N TRP A 19 -15.47 14.25 2.74
CA TRP A 19 -16.67 14.56 1.96
C TRP A 19 -17.57 15.57 2.66
N HIS A 20 -17.72 15.44 3.98
CA HIS A 20 -18.53 16.37 4.77
C HIS A 20 -17.98 17.80 4.74
N ILE A 21 -16.67 17.95 4.96
CA ILE A 21 -16.03 19.27 5.10
C ILE A 21 -15.80 19.92 3.73
N PHE A 22 -15.32 19.17 2.76
CA PHE A 22 -14.83 19.73 1.49
C PHE A 22 -15.76 19.51 0.30
N GLN A 23 -16.70 18.58 0.38
CA GLN A 23 -17.60 18.23 -0.73
C GLN A 23 -19.08 18.36 -0.38
N GLY A 24 -19.39 18.99 0.77
CA GLY A 24 -20.76 19.31 1.17
C GLY A 24 -21.65 18.08 1.39
N PHE A 25 -21.07 16.93 1.71
CA PHE A 25 -21.84 15.72 2.02
C PHE A 25 -22.43 15.81 3.44
N THR A 26 -23.75 15.99 3.54
CA THR A 26 -24.45 16.25 4.82
C THR A 26 -25.50 15.19 5.19
N GLY A 27 -25.51 14.03 4.50
CA GLY A 27 -26.52 12.98 4.69
C GLY A 27 -25.99 11.69 5.34
N SER A 28 -26.91 10.80 5.68
CA SER A 28 -26.63 9.39 6.01
C SER A 28 -26.70 8.46 4.80
N VAL A 29 -27.24 8.95 3.68
CA VAL A 29 -27.46 8.19 2.45
C VAL A 29 -26.69 8.87 1.31
N ILE A 30 -25.98 8.05 0.53
CA ILE A 30 -25.30 8.44 -0.70
C ILE A 30 -25.98 7.70 -1.84
N ASP A 31 -26.47 8.46 -2.82
CA ASP A 31 -26.87 7.90 -4.10
C ASP A 31 -25.64 7.49 -4.91
N VAL A 32 -25.76 6.43 -5.70
CA VAL A 32 -24.68 5.85 -6.49
C VAL A 32 -24.10 6.88 -7.46
N GLU A 33 -24.94 7.65 -8.14
CA GLU A 33 -24.48 8.71 -9.04
C GLU A 33 -23.64 9.76 -8.31
N ARG A 34 -24.11 10.17 -7.13
CA ARG A 34 -23.38 11.11 -6.28
C ARG A 34 -22.09 10.51 -5.74
N MET A 35 -22.05 9.20 -5.44
CA MET A 35 -20.85 8.51 -5.01
C MET A 35 -19.70 8.62 -6.02
N PHE A 36 -20.02 8.53 -7.32
CA PHE A 36 -19.02 8.65 -8.39
C PHE A 36 -18.50 10.08 -8.57
N SER A 37 -19.28 11.09 -8.18
CA SER A 37 -18.86 12.49 -8.20
C SER A 37 -17.95 12.89 -7.03
N LEU A 38 -18.00 12.13 -5.93
CA LEU A 38 -17.19 12.38 -4.74
C LEU A 38 -15.76 11.86 -4.92
N GLU A 39 -14.84 12.41 -4.12
CA GLU A 39 -13.44 11.99 -4.20
C GLU A 39 -13.29 10.50 -3.85
N ARG A 40 -12.44 9.80 -4.61
CA ARG A 40 -12.26 8.36 -4.43
C ARG A 40 -11.56 8.02 -3.12
N ASP A 41 -11.98 6.91 -2.52
CA ASP A 41 -11.39 6.38 -1.30
C ASP A 41 -9.87 6.14 -1.45
N THR A 42 -9.44 5.62 -2.61
CA THR A 42 -8.02 5.35 -2.88
C THR A 42 -7.17 6.61 -2.97
N SER A 43 -7.73 7.75 -3.40
CA SER A 43 -7.02 9.03 -3.40
C SER A 43 -6.84 9.55 -1.98
N ILE A 44 -7.91 9.52 -1.18
CA ILE A 44 -7.90 9.95 0.22
C ILE A 44 -6.97 9.07 1.05
N ALA A 45 -7.00 7.75 0.84
CA ALA A 45 -6.11 6.80 1.52
C ALA A 45 -4.63 7.03 1.16
N ARG A 46 -4.32 7.30 -0.12
CA ARG A 46 -2.93 7.65 -0.53
C ARG A 46 -2.47 8.96 0.08
N ALA A 47 -3.31 9.98 0.10
CA ALA A 47 -2.99 11.25 0.76
C ALA A 47 -2.72 11.05 2.26
N ARG A 48 -3.54 10.23 2.95
CA ARG A 48 -3.26 9.84 4.34
C ARG A 48 -1.93 9.12 4.47
N ALA A 49 -1.67 8.11 3.64
CA ALA A 49 -0.45 7.34 3.70
C ALA A 49 0.78 8.24 3.52
N LYS A 50 0.72 9.22 2.61
CA LYS A 50 1.76 10.24 2.47
C LYS A 50 1.97 11.04 3.76
N ILE A 51 0.89 11.57 4.34
CA ILE A 51 0.96 12.35 5.59
C ILE A 51 1.51 11.53 6.76
N GLN A 52 1.08 10.27 6.91
CA GLN A 52 1.47 9.43 8.04
C GLN A 52 2.85 8.77 7.84
N ASN A 53 3.16 8.29 6.64
CA ASN A 53 4.38 7.53 6.38
C ASN A 53 5.56 8.42 6.02
N GLU A 54 5.36 9.43 5.17
CA GLU A 54 6.43 10.33 4.72
C GLU A 54 6.64 11.46 5.74
N TYR A 55 5.57 12.16 6.12
CA TYR A 55 5.70 13.30 7.04
C TYR A 55 5.68 12.91 8.52
N LYS A 56 5.36 11.65 8.85
CA LYS A 56 5.23 11.17 10.24
C LYS A 56 4.24 11.97 11.09
N LEU A 57 3.24 12.59 10.46
CA LEU A 57 2.24 13.40 11.12
C LEU A 57 0.94 12.61 11.34
N PHE A 58 0.25 12.90 12.45
CA PHE A 58 -1.06 12.34 12.78
C PHE A 58 -1.10 10.81 12.69
N LEU A 59 -0.09 10.16 13.29
CA LEU A 59 0.03 8.71 13.35
C LEU A 59 -1.22 8.08 13.99
N ALA A 60 -1.50 6.85 13.59
CA ALA A 60 -2.55 6.04 14.20
C ALA A 60 -2.13 5.61 15.62
N ASP A 61 -3.11 5.30 16.47
CA ASP A 61 -2.86 4.84 17.83
C ASP A 61 -2.03 3.54 17.83
N ASP A 62 -1.21 3.34 18.86
CA ASP A 62 -0.26 2.22 18.94
C ASP A 62 -0.94 0.86 18.77
N ARG A 63 -2.12 0.68 19.37
CA ARG A 63 -2.93 -0.53 19.22
C ARG A 63 -3.30 -0.82 17.77
N ILE A 64 -3.72 0.21 17.03
CA ILE A 64 -4.11 0.08 15.62
C ILE A 64 -2.87 -0.17 14.76
N THR A 65 -1.76 0.48 15.09
CA THR A 65 -0.48 0.27 14.42
C THR A 65 0.01 -1.17 14.56
N GLN A 66 -0.06 -1.76 15.75
CA GLN A 66 0.28 -3.17 15.98
C GLN A 66 -0.60 -4.13 15.18
N ILE A 67 -1.92 -3.92 15.18
CA ILE A 67 -2.86 -4.73 14.40
C ILE A 67 -2.53 -4.67 12.91
N ARG A 68 -2.24 -3.47 12.39
CA ARG A 68 -1.88 -3.29 10.97
C ARG A 68 -0.60 -4.01 10.60
N LYS A 69 0.43 -3.96 11.46
CA LYS A 69 1.68 -4.71 11.26
C LYS A 69 1.44 -6.21 11.20
N GLY A 70 0.64 -6.75 12.14
CA GLY A 70 0.31 -8.18 12.14
C GLY A 70 -0.44 -8.61 10.87
N LYS A 71 -1.39 -7.79 10.39
CA LYS A 71 -2.08 -8.07 9.12
C LYS A 71 -1.16 -8.02 7.90
N GLU A 72 -0.23 -7.07 7.86
CA GLU A 72 0.76 -6.97 6.78
C GLU A 72 1.63 -8.24 6.72
N GLU A 73 2.02 -8.77 7.87
CA GLU A 73 2.78 -10.02 7.98
C GLU A 73 1.95 -11.22 7.48
N THR A 74 0.72 -11.37 7.94
CA THR A 74 -0.19 -12.43 7.46
C THR A 74 -0.46 -12.33 5.95
N GLU A 75 -0.70 -11.12 5.42
CA GLU A 75 -0.91 -10.92 3.99
C GLU A 75 0.33 -11.26 3.16
N LYS A 76 1.54 -10.95 3.66
CA LYS A 76 2.80 -11.37 3.01
C LYS A 76 2.92 -12.89 2.95
N GLU A 77 2.64 -13.59 4.05
CA GLU A 77 2.64 -15.05 4.10
C GLU A 77 1.63 -15.66 3.11
N ILE A 78 0.41 -15.12 3.07
CA ILE A 78 -0.64 -15.54 2.12
C ILE A 78 -0.20 -15.32 0.67
N GLN A 79 0.43 -14.18 0.36
CA GLN A 79 0.92 -13.89 -1.00
C GLN A 79 2.06 -14.82 -1.42
N ILE A 80 2.97 -15.17 -0.50
CA ILE A 80 4.04 -16.14 -0.77
C ILE A 80 3.44 -17.52 -1.03
N ALA A 81 2.49 -17.96 -0.19
CA ALA A 81 1.84 -19.27 -0.34
C ALA A 81 0.99 -19.38 -1.61
N ASN A 82 0.32 -18.30 -2.02
CA ASN A 82 -0.53 -18.25 -3.20
C ASN A 82 0.19 -17.76 -4.46
N LYS A 83 1.52 -17.62 -4.43
CA LYS A 83 2.27 -17.15 -5.60
C LYS A 83 2.11 -18.18 -6.73
N PRO A 84 1.51 -17.81 -7.87
CA PRO A 84 1.39 -18.72 -9.00
C PRO A 84 2.80 -19.10 -9.48
N ALA A 85 2.98 -20.34 -9.93
CA ALA A 85 4.21 -20.80 -10.53
C ALA A 85 4.45 -20.07 -11.85
N VAL A 86 5.11 -18.92 -11.78
CA VAL A 86 5.59 -18.18 -12.94
C VAL A 86 6.92 -18.83 -13.35
N PRO A 87 7.12 -19.19 -14.64
CA PRO A 87 8.41 -19.71 -15.08
C PRO A 87 9.49 -18.64 -14.85
N THR A 88 10.34 -18.88 -13.85
CA THR A 88 11.46 -18.02 -13.49
C THR A 88 12.73 -18.56 -14.12
N ILE A 89 13.33 -17.79 -15.04
CA ILE A 89 14.66 -18.09 -15.58
C ILE A 89 15.69 -17.47 -14.62
N ASN A 90 16.50 -18.30 -13.98
CA ASN A 90 17.61 -17.85 -13.15
C ASN A 90 18.87 -17.75 -14.04
N ILE A 91 19.37 -16.54 -14.25
CA ILE A 91 20.60 -16.28 -15.00
C ILE A 91 21.73 -16.08 -13.98
N PHE A 92 22.65 -17.03 -13.92
CA PHE A 92 23.87 -16.90 -13.12
C PHE A 92 24.99 -16.39 -14.04
N CYS A 93 25.42 -15.15 -13.82
CA CYS A 93 26.60 -14.58 -14.46
C CYS A 93 27.76 -14.68 -13.48
N ASP A 94 28.69 -15.60 -13.71
CA ASP A 94 29.93 -15.67 -12.94
C ASP A 94 30.97 -14.73 -13.56
N GLU A 95 31.47 -13.79 -12.76
CA GLU A 95 32.49 -12.82 -13.13
C GLU A 95 33.90 -13.30 -12.69
N SER A 96 34.16 -14.60 -12.72
CA SER A 96 35.47 -15.18 -12.40
C SER A 96 36.45 -15.18 -13.57
N GLY A 97 36.50 -14.07 -14.31
CA GLY A 97 37.49 -13.81 -15.36
C GLY A 97 38.81 -13.27 -14.79
N LYS A 98 39.54 -14.06 -13.99
CA LYS A 98 40.97 -13.78 -13.80
C LYS A 98 41.73 -14.39 -14.98
N THR A 99 42.56 -13.57 -15.62
CA THR A 99 43.43 -13.84 -16.78
C THR A 99 42.76 -13.93 -18.16
N GLY A 100 42.68 -12.78 -18.83
CA GLY A 100 42.80 -12.55 -20.27
C GLY A 100 42.23 -13.58 -21.24
N GLY A 101 41.11 -13.22 -21.89
CA GLY A 101 40.61 -13.90 -23.09
C GLY A 101 39.12 -14.26 -23.04
N ASP A 102 38.27 -13.24 -23.09
CA ASP A 102 36.85 -13.23 -23.49
C ASP A 102 36.15 -14.59 -23.69
N LYS A 103 35.75 -15.23 -22.59
CA LYS A 103 34.69 -16.24 -22.61
C LYS A 103 33.76 -16.04 -21.42
N PHE A 104 32.64 -15.35 -21.66
CA PHE A 104 31.52 -15.28 -20.72
C PHE A 104 30.77 -16.61 -20.77
N MET A 105 30.70 -17.33 -19.65
CA MET A 105 29.91 -18.54 -19.53
C MET A 105 28.55 -18.20 -18.93
N VAL A 106 27.51 -18.22 -19.75
CA VAL A 106 26.12 -18.04 -19.32
C VAL A 106 25.45 -19.41 -19.30
N ILE A 107 25.04 -19.88 -18.14
CA ILE A 107 24.27 -21.12 -17.98
C ILE A 107 22.84 -20.73 -17.62
N GLY A 108 21.88 -21.12 -18.48
CA GLY A 108 20.45 -20.97 -18.24
C GLY A 108 19.82 -22.32 -17.91
N GLY A 109 19.05 -22.39 -16.83
CA GLY A 109 18.25 -23.55 -16.43
C GLY A 109 16.78 -23.17 -16.25
N LEU A 110 15.89 -24.14 -16.49
CA LEU A 110 14.43 -24.04 -16.36
C LEU A 110 13.99 -24.39 -14.94
#